data_AF-A0A352HRN7-F1
#
_entry.id   AF-A0A352HRN7-F1
#
_cell.length_a   1.000
_cell.length_b   1.000
_cell.length_c   1.000
_cell.angle_alpha   90.00
_cell.angle_beta   90.00
_cell.angle_gamma   90.00
#
_symmetry.space_group_name_H-M   'P 1'
#
loop_
_entity.id
_entity.type
_entity.pdbx_description
1 polymer ?
#
loop_
_entity_poly.entity_id
_entity_poly.type
_entity_poly.pdbx_seq_one_letter_code
_entity_poly.pdbx_strand_id
1 'polypeptide(L)'
;AQGKDIRGLAELIVAKHRSGAVGTIDLRFIKNYAKFENFQESFSSIDESYSGPQMQQIPSRMNSEPANGGVSLTDSFAQSAQSSAMPDIMPGKDEGPLPF
;
A
#
# COMPACT_ATOMS: atom_id res chain seq x y z
N ALA A 1 26.21 -27.34 -7.30
CA ALA A 1 26.40 -26.09 -6.54
C ALA A 1 25.02 -25.51 -6.24
N GLN A 2 24.67 -25.34 -4.97
CA GLN A 2 23.37 -24.79 -4.58
C GLN A 2 23.35 -23.31 -4.98
N GLY A 3 22.44 -22.91 -5.88
CA GLY A 3 22.40 -21.59 -6.52
C GLY A 3 22.03 -20.44 -5.59
N LYS A 4 22.85 -20.20 -4.56
CA LYS A 4 22.72 -19.03 -3.68
C LYS A 4 23.22 -17.81 -4.44
N ASP A 5 22.35 -16.82 -4.64
CA ASP A 5 22.77 -15.55 -5.21
C ASP A 5 23.77 -14.86 -4.26
N ILE A 6 25.00 -14.65 -4.75
CA ILE A 6 26.09 -14.01 -4.01
C ILE A 6 26.12 -12.49 -4.25
N ARG A 7 25.25 -11.95 -5.10
CA ARG A 7 25.23 -10.53 -5.43
C ARG A 7 24.85 -9.72 -4.21
N GLY A 8 25.76 -8.86 -3.77
CA GLY A 8 25.58 -8.03 -2.59
C GLY A 8 25.82 -8.78 -1.27
N LEU A 9 26.20 -10.06 -1.29
CA LEU A 9 26.71 -10.75 -0.10
C LEU A 9 28.11 -10.22 0.24
N ALA A 10 28.34 -9.92 1.50
CA ALA A 10 29.63 -9.56 2.04
C ALA A 10 29.90 -10.37 3.32
N GLU A 11 31.17 -10.71 3.56
CA GLU A 11 31.59 -11.43 4.75
C GLU A 11 32.54 -10.55 5.56
N LEU A 12 32.21 -10.31 6.83
CA LEU A 12 33.09 -9.63 7.77
C LEU A 12 33.81 -10.68 8.64
N ILE A 13 35.11 -10.82 8.43
CA ILE A 13 35.94 -11.78 9.14
C ILE A 13 36.59 -11.11 10.36
N VAL A 14 36.12 -11.49 11.55
CA VAL A 14 36.72 -11.09 12.81
C VAL A 14 37.88 -12.03 13.12
N ALA A 15 39.05 -11.74 12.55
CA ALA A 15 40.23 -12.58 12.71
C ALA A 15 40.85 -12.53 14.13
N LYS A 16 40.60 -11.45 14.87
CA LYS A 16 41.10 -11.28 16.24
C LYS A 16 40.11 -10.49 17.09
N HIS A 17 39.81 -11.03 18.26
CA HIS A 17 39.03 -10.33 19.28
C HIS A 17 39.67 -10.57 20.65
N ARG A 18 39.95 -9.50 21.41
CA ARG A 18 40.82 -9.56 22.61
C ARG A 18 40.19 -10.31 23.79
N SER A 19 38.86 -10.35 23.83
CA SER A 19 38.07 -10.86 24.96
C SER A 19 36.79 -11.57 24.50
N GLY A 20 36.79 -12.23 23.35
CA GLY A 20 35.56 -12.80 22.78
C GLY A 20 35.80 -13.61 21.51
N ALA A 21 34.72 -14.12 20.93
CA ALA A 21 34.80 -15.04 19.81
C ALA A 21 35.30 -14.36 18.53
N VAL A 22 36.08 -15.11 17.78
CA VAL A 22 36.40 -14.83 16.37
C VAL A 22 35.39 -15.55 15.48
N GLY A 23 35.20 -15.07 14.26
CA GLY A 23 34.25 -15.69 13.32
C GLY A 23 34.00 -14.86 12.09
N THR A 24 33.09 -15.33 11.26
CA THR A 24 32.64 -14.65 10.05
C THR A 24 31.18 -14.22 10.23
N ILE A 25 30.88 -13.00 9.83
CA ILE A 25 29.54 -12.41 9.92
C ILE A 25 29.08 -12.07 8.50
N ASP A 26 27.94 -12.63 8.10
CA ASP A 26 27.32 -12.34 6.81
C ASP A 26 26.61 -10.98 6.85
N LEU A 27 26.95 -10.12 5.89
CA LEU A 27 26.42 -8.77 5.72
C LEU A 27 26.00 -8.54 4.26
N ARG A 28 25.34 -7.41 4.01
CA ARG A 28 25.04 -6.91 2.66
C ARG A 28 25.91 -5.72 2.31
N PHE A 29 26.52 -5.70 1.11
CA PHE A 29 27.23 -4.54 0.58
C PHE A 29 26.40 -3.75 -0.44
N ILE A 30 26.18 -2.46 -0.17
CA ILE A 30 25.47 -1.52 -1.07
C ILE A 30 26.50 -0.65 -1.79
N LYS A 31 26.81 -1.01 -3.04
CA LYS A 31 27.84 -0.35 -3.87
C LYS A 31 27.65 1.16 -4.03
N ASN A 32 26.41 1.64 -4.13
CA ASN A 32 26.10 3.04 -4.43
C ASN A 32 26.49 3.99 -3.28
N TYR A 33 26.53 3.48 -2.06
CA TYR A 33 26.81 4.26 -0.85
C TYR A 33 28.02 3.75 -0.07
N ALA A 34 28.71 2.72 -0.61
CA ALA A 34 29.76 1.98 0.10
C ALA A 34 29.35 1.58 1.54
N LYS A 35 28.08 1.18 1.72
CA LYS A 35 27.46 0.90 3.02
C LYS A 35 27.31 -0.60 3.25
N PHE A 36 27.54 -1.04 4.50
CA PHE A 36 27.23 -2.38 4.96
C PHE A 36 25.93 -2.38 5.78
N GLU A 37 25.06 -3.35 5.53
CA GLU A 37 23.83 -3.55 6.30
C GLU A 37 23.71 -5.00 6.80
N ASN A 38 22.91 -5.20 7.84
CA ASN A 38 22.63 -6.53 8.37
C ASN A 38 21.92 -7.39 7.31
N PHE A 39 22.40 -8.61 7.10
CA PHE A 39 21.86 -9.50 6.07
C PHE A 39 20.37 -9.83 6.29
N GLN A 40 19.94 -9.95 7.55
CA GLN A 40 18.57 -10.32 7.94
C GLN A 40 17.59 -9.13 7.97
N GLU A 41 18.06 -7.91 8.25
CA GLU A 41 17.22 -6.74 8.52
C GLU A 41 16.71 -6.08 7.23
N SER A 42 17.46 -6.20 6.14
CA SER A 42 17.13 -5.55 4.87
C SER A 42 16.23 -6.39 3.94
N PHE A 43 15.75 -7.56 4.39
CA PHE A 43 14.78 -8.36 3.62
C PHE A 43 13.39 -7.70 3.59
N SER A 44 13.05 -6.93 4.63
CA SER A 44 11.75 -6.25 4.72
C SER A 44 11.65 -4.98 3.86
N SER A 45 12.76 -4.35 3.47
CA SER A 45 12.76 -3.03 2.82
C SER A 45 13.20 -3.07 1.34
N ILE A 46 13.98 -4.07 0.93
CA ILE A 46 14.34 -4.25 -0.49
C ILE A 46 13.32 -5.10 -1.26
N ASP A 47 12.66 -6.07 -0.63
CA ASP A 47 11.62 -6.87 -1.32
C ASP A 47 10.38 -6.00 -1.62
N GLU A 48 10.06 -5.03 -0.75
CA GLU A 48 8.99 -4.03 -0.98
C GLU A 48 9.31 -3.05 -2.12
N SER A 49 10.57 -2.92 -2.54
CA SER A 49 10.98 -2.04 -3.64
C SER A 49 11.24 -2.76 -4.96
N TYR A 50 11.39 -4.10 -4.95
CA TYR A 50 11.50 -4.94 -6.15
C TYR A 50 10.22 -5.72 -6.47
N SER A 51 9.40 -6.06 -5.47
CA SER A 51 7.99 -6.31 -5.69
C SER A 51 7.35 -4.93 -5.85
N GLY A 52 7.06 -4.54 -7.10
CA GLY A 52 6.31 -3.31 -7.36
C GLY A 52 5.08 -3.23 -6.43
N PRO A 53 4.64 -2.01 -6.05
CA PRO A 53 3.67 -1.80 -4.99
C PRO A 53 2.56 -2.84 -5.14
N GLN A 54 2.46 -3.76 -4.18
CA GLN A 54 1.40 -4.75 -4.17
C GLN A 54 0.11 -3.96 -3.99
N MET A 55 -0.52 -3.60 -5.11
CA MET A 55 -1.79 -2.90 -5.14
C MET A 55 -2.84 -3.83 -4.55
N GLN A 56 -3.01 -3.75 -3.23
CA GLN A 56 -4.13 -4.38 -2.55
C GLN A 56 -5.37 -3.60 -2.98
N GLN A 57 -6.14 -4.17 -3.91
CA GLN A 57 -7.45 -3.64 -4.26
C GLN A 57 -8.38 -3.89 -3.06
N ILE A 58 -8.63 -2.86 -2.27
CA ILE A 58 -9.64 -2.88 -1.21
C ILE A 58 -10.97 -2.43 -1.86
N PRO A 59 -11.93 -3.34 -2.10
CA PRO A 59 -13.22 -2.94 -2.66
C PRO A 59 -14.00 -2.09 -1.64
N SER A 60 -14.75 -1.11 -2.13
CA SER A 60 -15.69 -0.36 -1.28
C SER A 60 -16.75 -1.30 -0.69
N ARG A 61 -17.12 -1.08 0.57
CA ARG A 61 -18.17 -1.87 1.27
C ARG A 61 -19.50 -1.93 0.52
N MET A 62 -19.79 -0.92 -0.31
CA MET A 62 -20.97 -0.84 -1.17
C MET A 62 -21.00 -1.91 -2.30
N ASN A 63 -19.84 -2.44 -2.68
CA ASN A 63 -19.72 -3.48 -3.72
C ASN A 63 -19.76 -4.91 -3.14
N SER A 64 -19.68 -5.06 -1.81
CA SER A 64 -19.70 -6.36 -1.14
C SER A 64 -21.08 -6.78 -0.64
N GLU A 65 -22.07 -5.91 -0.74
CA GLU A 65 -23.41 -6.20 -0.26
C GLU A 65 -24.23 -6.88 -1.37
N PRO A 66 -24.73 -8.11 -1.18
CA PRO A 66 -25.66 -8.70 -2.13
C PRO A 66 -26.89 -7.79 -2.20
N ALA A 67 -27.38 -7.51 -3.41
CA ALA A 67 -28.53 -6.67 -3.70
C ALA A 67 -29.85 -7.27 -3.19
N ASN A 68 -29.93 -7.54 -1.89
CA ASN A 68 -31.09 -8.10 -1.19
C ASN A 68 -31.47 -7.24 0.02
N GLY A 69 -31.28 -5.93 -0.12
CA GLY A 69 -31.85 -4.91 0.75
C GLY A 69 -32.97 -4.20 -0.01
N GLY A 70 -34.05 -4.93 -0.30
CA GLY A 70 -35.26 -4.34 -0.85
C GLY A 70 -35.74 -3.23 0.09
N VAL A 71 -35.72 -1.99 -0.39
CA VAL A 71 -36.34 -0.87 0.29
C VAL A 71 -37.85 -1.10 0.29
N SER A 72 -38.42 -1.53 1.42
CA SER A 72 -39.87 -1.56 1.61
C SER A 72 -40.39 -0.14 1.66
N LEU A 73 -40.94 0.32 0.52
CA LEU A 73 -41.51 1.66 0.33
C LEU A 73 -42.90 1.84 0.97
N THR A 74 -43.21 1.16 2.08
CA THR A 74 -44.60 1.11 2.59
C THR A 74 -44.86 1.78 3.92
N ASP A 75 -43.90 2.44 4.55
CA ASP A 75 -44.23 3.26 5.73
C ASP A 75 -43.39 4.54 5.75
N SER A 76 -43.95 5.61 5.18
CA SER A 76 -43.82 7.02 5.61
C SER A 76 -44.41 7.98 4.56
N PHE A 77 -45.67 7.78 4.16
CA PHE A 77 -46.40 8.72 3.28
C PHE A 77 -46.89 9.99 4.02
N ALA A 78 -46.60 10.20 5.29
CA ALA A 78 -47.29 11.27 6.03
C ALA A 78 -46.49 11.97 7.12
N GLN A 79 -45.24 12.38 6.89
CA GLN A 79 -44.71 13.52 7.65
C GLN A 79 -43.44 14.11 7.01
N SER A 80 -43.36 15.44 6.97
CA SER A 80 -42.21 16.24 6.49
C SER A 80 -42.03 16.39 4.98
N ALA A 81 -43.10 16.77 4.29
CA ALA A 81 -42.94 17.74 3.23
C ALA A 81 -42.34 19.04 3.82
N GLN A 82 -41.02 19.23 3.74
CA GLN A 82 -40.32 20.52 3.66
C GLN A 82 -38.79 20.35 3.74
N SER A 83 -38.09 21.04 2.83
CA SER A 83 -36.62 21.22 2.71
C SER A 83 -35.85 20.28 1.78
N SER A 84 -36.26 20.20 0.51
CA SER A 84 -35.34 19.94 -0.59
C SER A 84 -34.44 21.17 -0.83
N ALA A 85 -33.38 21.32 -0.06
CA ALA A 85 -32.24 22.17 -0.43
C ALA A 85 -31.17 21.27 -1.05
N MET A 86 -31.44 20.80 -2.28
CA MET A 86 -30.39 20.22 -3.11
C MET A 86 -29.45 21.37 -3.52
N PRO A 87 -28.12 21.24 -3.36
CA PRO A 87 -27.20 22.27 -3.83
C PRO A 87 -27.33 22.40 -5.35
N ASP A 88 -27.44 23.64 -5.81
CA ASP A 88 -27.66 24.09 -7.19
C ASP A 88 -26.40 23.83 -8.05
N ILE A 89 -26.14 22.55 -8.34
CA ILE A 89 -24.97 22.07 -9.09
C ILE A 89 -25.34 21.76 -10.55
N MET A 90 -26.61 21.83 -10.92
CA MET A 90 -27.03 21.68 -12.31
C MET A 90 -27.47 23.03 -12.87
N PRO A 91 -26.96 23.43 -14.04
CA PRO A 91 -27.46 24.61 -14.71
C PRO A 91 -28.97 24.45 -14.93
N GLY A 92 -29.70 25.50 -14.57
CA GLY A 92 -31.15 25.53 -14.75
C GLY A 92 -31.50 25.33 -16.22
N LYS A 93 -32.71 24.82 -16.49
CA LYS A 93 -33.24 24.56 -17.83
C LYS A 93 -33.16 25.76 -18.80
N ASP A 94 -32.96 26.97 -18.28
CA ASP A 94 -32.88 28.22 -19.03
C ASP A 94 -31.43 28.75 -19.21
N GLU A 95 -30.40 28.05 -18.69
CA GLU A 95 -29.00 28.40 -18.96
C GLU A 95 -28.53 27.77 -20.27
N GLY A 96 -28.13 28.64 -21.22
CA GLY A 96 -27.62 28.24 -22.52
C GLY A 96 -26.35 27.38 -22.42
N PRO A 97 -25.99 26.66 -23.51
CA PRO A 97 -24.86 25.73 -23.49
C PRO A 97 -23.56 26.43 -23.09
N LEU A 98 -22.83 25.81 -22.16
CA LEU A 98 -21.55 26.30 -21.67
C LEU A 98 -20.58 26.54 -22.85
N PRO A 99 -19.95 27.73 -22.96
CA PRO A 99 -18.91 27.94 -23.96
C PRO A 99 -17.69 27.05 -23.61
N PHE A 100 -17.25 26.26 -24.58
CA PHE A 100 -16.05 25.42 -24.50
C PHE A 100 -14.79 26.26 -24.35
#